data_AF-A0A3A8MIT2-F1
#
_entry.id   AF-A0A3A8MIT2-F1
#
_cell.length_a   1.000
_cell.length_b   1.000
_cell.length_c   1.000
_cell.angle_alpha   90.00
_cell.angle_beta   90.00
_cell.angle_gamma   90.00
#
_symmetry.space_group_name_H-M   'P 1'
#
loop_
_entity.id
_entity.type
_entity.pdbx_description
1 polymer ?
#
loop_
_entity_poly.entity_id
_entity_poly.type
_entity_poly.pdbx_seq_one_letter_code
_entity_poly.pdbx_strand_id
1 'polypeptide(L)'
;DLSKGGVSMLLRDLERWGVIQRVRLPQDTVWRYGAENDLVRMVTHVIEEREAGFVARIRADLAEARRLAETQDGLSPERLQRLEKMATLAEHVERALRLFIKTSRLDVSGVLSVFRDEATGSRRGSK
;
A
#
# COMPACT_ATOMS: atom_id res chain seq x y z
N ASP A 1 -21.36 9.45 12.37
CA ASP A 1 -20.47 10.63 12.37
C ASP A 1 -19.05 10.28 12.77
N LEU A 2 -18.06 10.82 12.04
CA LEU A 2 -16.64 10.67 12.35
C LEU A 2 -16.17 11.81 13.27
N SER A 3 -15.27 11.49 14.21
CA SER A 3 -14.65 12.51 15.08
C SER A 3 -13.74 13.45 14.27
N LYS A 4 -13.57 14.71 14.72
CA LYS A 4 -12.66 15.67 14.07
C LYS A 4 -11.24 15.12 13.91
N GLY A 5 -10.76 14.35 14.89
CA GLY A 5 -9.46 13.66 14.83
C GLY A 5 -9.43 12.56 13.78
N GLY A 6 -10.47 11.72 13.72
CA GLY A 6 -10.59 10.65 12.73
C GLY A 6 -10.68 11.18 11.30
N VAL A 7 -11.44 12.25 11.07
CA VAL A 7 -11.51 12.93 9.77
C VAL A 7 -10.14 13.48 9.36
N SER A 8 -9.40 14.11 10.28
CA SER A 8 -8.08 14.67 9.99
C SER A 8 -7.05 13.61 9.63
N MET A 9 -7.04 12.47 10.34
CA MET A 9 -6.16 11.34 10.02
C MET A 9 -6.51 10.74 8.65
N LEU A 10 -7.79 10.46 8.40
CA LEU A 10 -8.22 9.90 7.12
C LEU A 10 -7.89 10.81 5.94
N LEU A 11 -8.11 12.12 6.06
CA LEU A 11 -7.77 13.05 4.98
C LEU A 11 -6.27 13.06 4.70
N ARG A 12 -5.41 12.98 5.73
CA ARG A 12 -3.96 12.89 5.54
C ARG A 12 -3.55 11.60 4.85
N ASP A 13 -4.15 10.48 5.23
CA ASP A 13 -3.86 9.18 4.63
C ASP A 13 -4.32 9.14 3.15
N LEU A 14 -5.53 9.62 2.88
CA LEU A 14 -6.07 9.72 1.51
C LEU A 14 -5.26 10.67 0.63
N GLU A 15 -4.78 11.80 1.17
CA GLU A 15 -3.91 12.74 0.46
C GLU A 15 -2.53 12.11 0.19
N ARG A 16 -1.95 11.43 1.20
CA ARG A 16 -0.68 10.69 1.06
C ARG A 16 -0.76 9.58 0.01
N TRP A 17 -1.91 8.93 -0.09
CA TRP A 17 -2.19 7.89 -1.07
C TRP A 17 -2.61 8.43 -2.44
N GLY A 18 -2.69 9.75 -2.62
CA GLY A 18 -3.09 10.35 -3.89
C GLY A 18 -4.55 10.11 -4.27
N VAL A 19 -5.38 9.66 -3.33
CA VAL A 19 -6.82 9.45 -3.54
C VAL A 19 -7.57 10.78 -3.58
N ILE A 20 -7.09 11.75 -2.80
CA ILE A 20 -7.59 13.12 -2.82
C ILE A 20 -6.44 14.09 -3.03
N GLN A 21 -6.76 15.25 -3.61
CA GLN A 21 -5.83 16.32 -3.90
C GLN A 21 -6.30 17.60 -3.23
N ARG A 22 -5.36 18.40 -2.72
CA ARG A 22 -5.66 19.78 -2.33
C ARG A 22 -5.84 20.64 -3.58
N VAL A 23 -7.06 21.13 -3.78
CA VAL A 23 -7.43 22.01 -4.89
C VAL A 23 -7.75 23.39 -4.31
N ARG A 24 -7.15 24.43 -4.91
CA ARG A 24 -7.49 25.83 -4.64
C ARG A 24 -7.76 26.51 -5.97
N LEU A 25 -8.97 27.01 -6.15
CA LEU A 25 -9.30 27.84 -7.30
C LEU A 25 -8.73 29.25 -7.09
N PRO A 26 -8.37 29.97 -8.15
CA PRO A 26 -7.78 31.31 -8.05
C PRO A 26 -8.64 32.29 -7.22
N GLN A 27 -9.96 32.16 -7.28
CA GLN A 27 -10.93 32.99 -6.56
C GLN A 27 -11.19 32.56 -5.11
N ASP A 28 -10.61 31.45 -4.65
CA ASP A 28 -10.88 30.91 -3.31
C ASP A 28 -9.77 31.23 -2.30
N THR A 29 -10.20 31.58 -1.09
CA THR A 29 -9.32 31.76 0.08
C THR A 29 -9.08 30.47 0.86
N VAL A 30 -9.86 29.41 0.58
CA VAL A 30 -9.84 28.15 1.34
C VAL A 30 -9.43 26.98 0.45
N TRP A 31 -8.57 26.11 0.99
CA TRP A 31 -8.20 24.84 0.37
C TRP A 31 -9.35 23.84 0.47
N ARG A 32 -9.70 23.21 -0.65
CA ARG A 32 -10.66 22.10 -0.70
C ARG A 32 -9.95 20.82 -1.09
N TYR A 33 -10.60 19.68 -0.85
CA TYR A 33 -10.14 18.39 -1.36
C TYR A 33 -10.97 17.99 -2.57
N GLY A 34 -10.32 17.66 -3.67
CA GLY A 34 -10.92 17.01 -4.84
C GLY A 34 -10.53 15.54 -4.89
N ALA A 35 -11.40 14.69 -5.45
CA ALA A 35 -11.04 13.30 -5.73
C ALA A 35 -10.06 13.23 -6.93
N GLU A 36 -9.06 12.36 -6.86
CA GLU A 36 -8.32 11.95 -8.05
C GLU A 36 -9.24 11.13 -8.97
N ASN A 37 -9.25 11.47 -10.26
CA ASN A 37 -10.14 10.86 -11.24
C ASN A 37 -9.46 9.73 -12.02
N ASP A 38 -8.13 9.64 -11.94
CA ASP A 38 -7.35 8.55 -12.50
C ASP A 38 -7.30 7.36 -11.51
N LEU A 39 -8.34 6.53 -11.56
CA LEU A 39 -8.47 5.32 -10.72
C LEU A 39 -7.29 4.36 -10.86
N VAL A 40 -6.71 4.25 -12.06
CA VAL A 40 -5.55 3.37 -12.30
C VAL A 40 -4.33 3.89 -11.56
N ARG A 41 -4.10 5.20 -11.63
CA ARG A 41 -3.02 5.87 -10.88
C ARG A 41 -3.22 5.75 -9.38
N MET A 42 -4.43 5.95 -8.87
CA MET A 42 -4.73 5.79 -7.44
C MET A 42 -4.40 4.38 -6.96
N VAL A 43 -4.89 3.34 -7.64
CA VAL A 43 -4.66 1.95 -7.24
C VAL A 43 -3.18 1.59 -7.32
N THR A 44 -2.49 2.03 -8.37
CA THR A 44 -1.05 1.81 -8.52
C THR A 44 -0.27 2.43 -7.36
N HIS A 45 -0.54 3.69 -7.03
CA HIS A 45 0.14 4.42 -5.94
C HIS A 45 -0.12 3.80 -4.56
N VAL A 46 -1.36 3.37 -4.29
CA VAL A 46 -1.72 2.68 -3.04
C VAL A 46 -0.99 1.34 -2.92
N ILE A 47 -0.91 0.56 -4.00
CA ILE A 47 -0.18 -0.72 -4.02
C ILE A 47 1.32 -0.48 -3.82
N GLU A 48 1.92 0.49 -4.52
CA GLU A 48 3.33 0.86 -4.35
C GLU A 48 3.66 1.19 -2.89
N GLU A 49 2.89 2.09 -2.28
CA GLU A 49 3.09 2.52 -0.90
C GLU A 49 2.89 1.37 0.10
N ARG A 50 1.90 0.50 -0.12
CA ARG A 50 1.58 -0.59 0.82
C ARG A 50 2.54 -1.77 0.71
N GLU A 51 2.85 -2.21 -0.51
CA GLU A 51 3.74 -3.36 -0.74
C GLU A 51 5.17 -3.03 -0.34
N ALA A 52 5.64 -1.82 -0.65
CA ALA A 52 6.95 -1.37 -0.19
C ALA A 52 7.05 -1.37 1.34
N GLY A 53 6.01 -0.86 2.02
CA GLY A 53 5.96 -0.86 3.49
C GLY A 53 5.81 -2.25 4.12
N PHE A 54 5.13 -3.19 3.45
CA PHE A 54 4.97 -4.56 3.94
C PHE A 54 6.28 -5.35 3.82
N VAL A 55 6.92 -5.32 2.65
CA VAL A 55 8.18 -6.05 2.44
C VAL A 55 9.33 -5.45 3.25
N ALA A 56 9.38 -4.12 3.39
CA ALA A 56 10.38 -3.45 4.24
C ALA A 56 10.29 -3.91 5.70
N ARG A 57 9.07 -4.10 6.24
CA ARG A 57 8.88 -4.63 7.59
C ARG A 57 9.37 -6.06 7.73
N ILE A 58 9.00 -6.95 6.79
CA ILE A 58 9.48 -8.35 6.80
C ILE A 58 11.01 -8.39 6.80
N ARG A 59 11.67 -7.53 6.01
CA ARG A 59 13.13 -7.45 6.00
C ARG A 59 13.70 -6.96 7.33
N ALA A 60 13.10 -5.94 7.95
CA ALA A 60 13.51 -5.46 9.26
C ALA A 60 13.40 -6.58 10.31
N ASP A 61 12.28 -7.31 10.31
CA ASP A 61 12.05 -8.43 11.23
C ASP A 61 13.06 -9.56 11.03
N LEU A 62 13.36 -9.92 9.77
CA LEU A 62 14.36 -10.95 9.45
C LEU A 62 15.79 -10.52 9.81
N ALA A 63 16.12 -9.24 9.61
CA ALA A 63 17.41 -8.68 9.99
C ALA A 63 17.58 -8.69 11.52
N GLU A 64 16.54 -8.33 12.26
CA GLU A 64 16.56 -8.37 13.71
C GLU A 64 16.61 -9.79 14.24
N ALA A 65 15.83 -10.71 13.67
CA ALA A 65 15.90 -12.13 13.99
C ALA A 65 17.32 -12.69 13.76
N ARG A 66 18.01 -12.22 12.72
CA ARG A 66 19.40 -12.61 12.43
C ARG A 66 20.36 -12.07 13.47
N ARG A 67 20.23 -10.79 13.83
CA ARG A 67 21.04 -10.16 14.88
C ARG A 67 20.89 -10.90 16.21
N LEU A 68 19.66 -11.25 16.59
CA LEU A 68 19.39 -12.01 17.81
C LEU A 68 19.99 -13.42 17.72
N ALA A 69 19.89 -14.08 16.56
CA ALA A 69 20.48 -15.39 16.34
C ALA A 69 22.01 -15.40 16.45
N GLU A 70 22.70 -14.36 15.97
CA GLU A 70 24.15 -14.22 16.07
C GLU A 70 24.63 -13.98 17.52
N THR A 71 23.77 -13.42 18.38
CA THR A 71 24.08 -13.17 19.80
C THR A 71 23.72 -14.32 20.75
N GLN A 72 23.04 -15.34 20.25
CA GLN A 72 22.50 -16.41 21.09
C GLN A 72 23.33 -17.69 20.98
N ASP A 73 23.94 -18.10 22.09
CA ASP A 73 24.71 -19.34 22.16
C ASP A 73 23.80 -20.57 22.00
N GLY A 74 24.27 -21.56 21.22
CA GLY A 74 23.61 -22.86 21.07
C GLY A 74 22.55 -22.95 19.96
N LEU A 75 22.50 -21.98 19.03
CA LEU A 75 21.62 -22.08 17.86
C LEU A 75 22.12 -23.14 16.87
N SER A 76 21.21 -24.04 16.48
CA SER A 76 21.50 -25.07 15.49
C SER A 76 21.82 -24.45 14.12
N PRO A 77 22.88 -24.88 13.41
CA PRO A 77 23.23 -24.38 12.08
C PRO A 77 22.07 -24.38 11.06
N GLU A 78 21.16 -25.34 11.17
CA GLU A 78 19.99 -25.49 10.29
C GLU A 78 18.99 -24.33 10.44
N ARG A 79 18.83 -23.80 11.66
CA ARG A 79 17.95 -22.65 11.93
C ARG A 79 18.54 -21.37 11.35
N LEU A 80 19.85 -21.19 11.48
CA LEU A 80 20.55 -20.05 10.89
C LEU A 80 20.45 -20.09 9.35
N GLN A 81 20.70 -21.25 8.75
CA GLN A 81 20.57 -21.42 7.31
C GLN A 81 19.14 -21.19 6.81
N ARG A 82 18.12 -21.60 7.58
CA ARG A 82 16.71 -21.32 7.24
C ARG A 82 16.41 -19.82 7.27
N LEU A 83 16.94 -19.11 8.26
CA LEU A 83 16.76 -17.67 8.39
C LEU A 83 17.41 -16.92 7.22
N GLU A 84 18.61 -17.32 6.82
CA GLU A 84 19.29 -16.79 5.62
C GLU A 84 18.45 -17.01 4.36
N LYS A 85 17.94 -18.23 4.15
CA LYS A 85 17.05 -18.54 3.01
C LYS A 85 15.80 -17.65 2.99
N MET A 86 15.20 -17.39 4.16
CA MET A 86 14.03 -16.51 4.28
C MET A 86 14.39 -15.06 3.95
N ALA A 87 15.54 -14.56 4.42
CA ALA A 87 16.03 -13.22 4.10
C ALA A 87 16.29 -13.04 2.60
N THR A 88 16.97 -14.01 1.98
CA THR A 88 17.22 -14.04 0.53
C THR A 88 15.91 -14.08 -0.27
N LEU A 89 14.92 -14.88 0.16
CA LEU A 89 13.61 -14.92 -0.49
C LEU A 89 12.89 -13.57 -0.39
N ALA A 90 12.86 -12.95 0.78
CA ALA A 90 12.23 -11.64 0.99
C ALA A 90 12.86 -10.56 0.09
N GLU A 91 14.19 -10.57 -0.07
CA GLU A 91 14.90 -9.66 -0.97
C GLU A 91 14.54 -9.89 -2.44
N HIS A 92 14.46 -11.15 -2.89
CA HIS A 92 14.06 -11.45 -4.26
C HIS A 92 12.62 -11.04 -4.55
N VAL A 93 11.70 -11.28 -3.61
CA VAL A 93 10.29 -10.86 -3.72
C VAL A 93 10.18 -9.34 -3.77
N GLU A 94 10.94 -8.61 -2.94
CA GLU A 94 10.98 -7.14 -2.99
C GLU A 94 11.38 -6.62 -4.38
N ARG A 95 12.46 -7.17 -4.94
CA ARG A 95 12.96 -6.79 -6.26
C ARG A 95 11.96 -7.14 -7.35
N ALA A 96 11.35 -8.32 -7.28
CA ALA A 96 10.34 -8.77 -8.23
C ALA A 96 9.10 -7.87 -8.18
N LEU A 97 8.59 -7.53 -6.98
CA LEU A 97 7.45 -6.62 -6.81
C LEU A 97 7.77 -5.21 -7.31
N ARG A 98 8.95 -4.66 -6.99
CA ARG A 98 9.38 -3.35 -7.50
C ARG A 98 9.46 -3.33 -9.02
N LEU A 99 10.05 -4.36 -9.63
CA LEU A 99 10.11 -4.49 -11.07
C LEU A 99 8.71 -4.62 -11.65
N PHE A 100 7.90 -5.53 -11.12
CA PHE A 100 6.53 -5.75 -11.56
C PHE A 100 5.71 -4.47 -11.52
N ILE A 101 5.75 -3.71 -10.43
CA ILE A 101 4.97 -2.47 -10.32
C ILE A 101 5.52 -1.38 -11.25
N LYS A 102 6.85 -1.26 -11.39
CA LYS A 102 7.48 -0.25 -12.26
C LYS A 102 7.29 -0.54 -13.76
N THR A 103 7.30 -1.81 -14.16
CA THR A 103 7.24 -2.22 -15.58
C THR A 103 5.83 -2.60 -16.03
N SER A 104 5.01 -3.11 -15.12
CA SER A 104 3.64 -3.45 -15.46
C SER A 104 2.83 -2.17 -15.42
N ARG A 105 2.21 -1.83 -16.54
CA ARG A 105 0.92 -1.15 -16.49
C ARG A 105 0.00 -2.12 -15.76
N LEU A 106 -0.08 -2.01 -14.43
CA LEU A 106 -0.96 -2.81 -13.59
C LEU A 106 -2.35 -2.79 -14.24
N ASP A 107 -2.75 -3.91 -14.86
CA ASP A 107 -4.06 -4.01 -15.49
C ASP A 107 -5.09 -4.22 -14.37
N VAL A 108 -5.45 -3.10 -13.76
CA VAL A 108 -6.46 -3.04 -12.71
C VAL A 108 -7.88 -3.06 -13.29
N SER A 109 -8.05 -3.23 -14.61
CA SER A 109 -9.38 -3.22 -15.25
C SER A 109 -10.33 -4.26 -14.64
N GLY A 110 -9.81 -5.44 -14.30
CA GLY A 110 -10.56 -6.49 -13.60
C GLY A 110 -11.05 -6.04 -12.22
N VAL A 111 -10.20 -5.39 -11.43
CA VAL A 111 -10.56 -4.84 -10.11
C VAL A 111 -11.57 -3.69 -10.26
N LEU A 112 -11.37 -2.81 -11.23
CA LEU A 112 -12.27 -1.68 -11.51
C LEU A 112 -13.65 -2.14 -12.00
N SER A 113 -13.74 -3.27 -12.69
CA SER A 113 -15.02 -3.81 -13.17
C SER A 113 -15.94 -4.21 -12.01
N VAL A 114 -15.38 -4.78 -10.93
CA VAL A 114 -16.12 -5.14 -9.71
C VAL A 114 -16.70 -3.91 -9.03
N PHE A 115 -15.90 -2.83 -8.90
CA PHE A 115 -16.36 -1.58 -8.29
C PHE A 115 -17.41 -0.85 -9.15
N ARG A 116 -17.37 -1.01 -10.47
CA ARG A 116 -18.37 -0.42 -11.38
C ARG A 116 -19.73 -1.14 -11.28
N ASP A 117 -19.73 -2.45 -11.08
CA ASP A 117 -20.95 -3.24 -10.88
C ASP A 117 -21.64 -2.92 -9.54
N GLU A 118 -20.89 -2.70 -8.46
CA GLU A 118 -21.48 -2.31 -7.17
C GLU A 118 -22.11 -0.90 -7.21
N ALA A 119 -21.45 0.06 -7.87
CA ALA A 119 -21.96 1.43 -8.00
C ALA A 119 -23.26 1.51 -8.83
N THR A 120 -23.47 0.57 -9.76
CA THR A 120 -24.67 0.49 -10.58
C THR A 120 -25.78 -0.36 -9.94
N GLY A 121 -25.42 -1.38 -9.15
CA GLY A 121 -26.37 -2.21 -8.39
C GLY A 121 -27.14 -1.45 -7.29
N SER A 122 -26.51 -0.43 -6.67
CA SER A 122 -27.11 0.38 -5.60
C SER A 122 -28.31 1.25 -6.04
N ARG A 123 -28.47 1.54 -7.34
CA ARG A 123 -29.59 2.36 -7.84
C ARG A 123 -30.88 1.59 -8.12
N ARG A 124 -30.90 0.26 -7.96
CA ARG A 124 -32.03 -0.57 -8.41
C ARG A 124 -32.99 -1.02 -7.30
N GLY A 125 -32.78 -0.59 -6.06
CA GLY A 125 -33.60 -0.93 -4.90
C GLY A 125 -34.17 0.29 -4.18
N SER A 126 -35.08 1.03 -4.82
CA SER A 126 -36.04 1.87 -4.11
C SER A 126 -37.28 2.05 -4.99
N LYS A 127 -38.27 1.21 -4.75
CA LYS A 127 -39.64 1.34 -5.24
C LYS A 127 -40.56 1.14 -4.05
#